data_AF-A0AAE0N6C9-F1
#
_entry.id   AF-A0AAE0N6C9-F1
#
_cell.length_a   1.000
_cell.length_b   1.000
_cell.length_c   1.000
_cell.angle_alpha   90.00
_cell.angle_beta   90.00
_cell.angle_gamma   90.00
#
_symmetry.space_group_name_H-M   'P 1'
#
loop_
_entity.id
_entity.type
_entity.pdbx_description
1 polymer ?
#
loop_
_entity_poly.entity_id
_entity_poly.type
_entity_poly.pdbx_seq_one_letter_code
_entity_poly.pdbx_strand_id
1 'polypeptide(L)'
;MQQPMAASGRQAWRQLQLLRTPAATSRQIAAARAPCSFQRRAASSSTSLLQQTLAVRPNRLVSPRRPFSSTSQKKSTHPPPPPPPPPPPPPPRRKNANAIKFWPFLVVIALGSTSYILLANKRKEMSAVPPTKEAPTATDLAPPPTFSPDDVTVIFVLGGPGAGKGTQCANLVEDFGFTHLSAGDLLRAEQDRPGSQFGALIQDCIKNGAIVPMEVTVKLLENAMKADIETHPPKDGSKARFLIDGFPRKMDQAHKFEEVVCPARLVLFFDCPEAEMERRLMERGKTSGRADDNAESIRKRFRTFIETSMPVVDYYEKEGRVIKVDATPAPKAVYQNTQAKLTKQLGSNF
;
A
#
# COMPACT_ATOMS: atom_id res chain seq x y z
N MET A 1 9.17 49.65 3.58
CA MET A 1 7.85 48.98 3.51
C MET A 1 8.08 47.54 3.05
N GLN A 2 8.11 46.61 4.01
CA GLN A 2 8.21 45.16 3.77
C GLN A 2 6.81 44.57 3.88
N GLN A 3 6.45 43.69 2.94
CA GLN A 3 5.35 42.73 3.10
C GLN A 3 5.91 41.33 2.83
N PRO A 4 5.58 40.32 3.66
CA PRO A 4 5.81 38.92 3.32
C PRO A 4 4.48 38.25 2.91
N MET A 5 4.48 37.61 1.74
CA MET A 5 3.46 36.66 1.31
C MET A 5 4.01 35.23 1.50
N ALA A 6 3.59 34.55 2.57
CA ALA A 6 3.86 33.13 2.78
C ALA A 6 2.77 32.47 3.66
N ALA A 7 1.59 32.26 3.08
CA ALA A 7 0.53 31.47 3.70
C ALA A 7 -0.38 30.82 2.65
N SER A 8 0.05 29.70 2.07
CA SER A 8 -0.84 28.86 1.23
C SER A 8 -0.55 27.36 1.34
N GLY A 9 0.68 26.95 1.69
CA GLY A 9 1.02 25.52 1.84
C GLY A 9 0.52 24.82 3.12
N ARG A 10 0.05 25.56 4.14
CA ARG A 10 -0.31 25.01 5.47
C ARG A 10 -1.74 24.48 5.60
N GLN A 11 -2.64 24.83 4.67
CA GLN A 11 -4.06 24.47 4.78
C GLN A 11 -4.41 23.12 4.12
N ALA A 12 -3.63 22.67 3.12
CA ALA A 12 -3.91 21.43 2.41
C ALA A 12 -3.73 20.17 3.28
N TRP A 13 -2.80 20.19 4.25
CA TRP A 13 -2.51 19.04 5.13
C TRP A 13 -3.54 18.84 6.25
N ARG A 14 -4.26 19.89 6.66
CA ARG A 14 -5.31 19.78 7.70
C ARG A 14 -6.59 19.11 7.23
N GLN A 15 -6.93 19.19 5.94
CA GLN A 15 -8.21 18.67 5.43
C GLN A 15 -8.25 17.15 5.26
N LEU A 16 -7.11 16.48 5.11
CA LEU A 16 -7.06 15.03 4.95
C LEU A 16 -7.18 14.25 6.28
N GLN A 17 -6.89 14.88 7.44
CA GLN A 17 -7.01 14.24 8.76
C GLN A 17 -8.37 14.45 9.44
N LEU A 18 -9.14 15.49 9.06
CA LEU A 18 -10.40 15.84 9.73
C LEU A 18 -11.63 15.02 9.28
N LEU A 19 -11.50 14.15 8.28
CA LEU A 19 -12.63 13.34 7.76
C LEU A 19 -12.80 11.96 8.42
N ARG A 20 -12.14 11.69 9.56
CA ARG A 20 -12.21 10.37 10.23
C ARG A 20 -12.35 10.37 11.76
N THR A 21 -12.63 11.48 12.43
CA THR A 21 -12.88 11.46 13.88
C THR A 21 -14.39 11.46 14.19
N PRO A 22 -14.92 10.47 14.93
CA PRO A 22 -16.23 10.62 15.54
C PRO A 22 -16.13 11.53 16.77
N ALA A 23 -17.03 12.50 16.87
CA ALA A 23 -17.13 13.41 18.01
C ALA A 23 -17.53 12.63 19.28
N ALA A 24 -16.61 12.49 20.24
CA ALA A 24 -16.92 12.00 21.58
C ALA A 24 -17.51 13.14 22.41
N THR A 25 -18.78 13.01 22.79
CA THR A 25 -19.46 13.93 23.72
C THR A 25 -19.42 13.30 25.12
N SER A 26 -18.73 13.96 26.04
CA SER A 26 -18.68 13.59 27.46
C SER A 26 -20.01 13.82 28.17
N ARG A 27 -20.55 12.79 28.84
CA ARG A 27 -21.41 12.95 30.02
C ARG A 27 -21.00 11.94 31.10
N GLN A 28 -20.52 12.48 32.21
CA GLN A 28 -20.36 11.81 33.50
C GLN A 28 -21.74 11.41 34.05
N ILE A 29 -21.89 10.17 34.54
CA ILE A 29 -22.72 9.86 35.72
C ILE A 29 -22.00 8.78 36.55
N ALA A 30 -21.99 9.00 37.85
CA ALA A 30 -21.24 8.31 38.88
C ALA A 30 -21.84 6.96 39.34
N ALA A 31 -20.96 6.23 40.02
CA ALA A 31 -21.07 5.00 40.79
C ALA A 31 -22.41 4.65 41.48
N ALA A 32 -22.70 3.35 41.54
CA ALA A 32 -23.14 2.68 42.76
C ALA A 32 -22.74 1.19 42.76
N ARG A 33 -22.03 0.77 43.81
CA ARG A 33 -21.72 -0.62 44.18
C ARG A 33 -22.88 -1.17 45.04
N ALA A 34 -23.23 -2.45 44.88
CA ALA A 34 -23.39 -3.40 45.98
C ALA A 34 -23.62 -4.84 45.44
N PRO A 35 -23.18 -5.89 46.17
CA PRO A 35 -23.20 -7.29 45.71
C PRO A 35 -24.38 -8.08 46.32
N CYS A 36 -24.78 -9.19 45.68
CA CYS A 36 -25.57 -10.21 46.37
C CYS A 36 -25.17 -11.62 45.90
N SER A 37 -25.11 -12.49 46.90
CA SER A 37 -24.58 -13.85 46.93
C SER A 37 -25.68 -14.90 46.66
N PHE A 38 -25.26 -16.18 46.67
CA PHE A 38 -26.10 -17.40 46.84
C PHE A 38 -26.94 -17.83 45.60
N GLN A 39 -27.12 -19.11 45.25
CA GLN A 39 -26.65 -20.40 45.77
C GLN A 39 -26.89 -21.48 44.68
N ARG A 40 -26.21 -22.62 44.80
CA ARG A 40 -26.38 -23.86 44.01
C ARG A 40 -27.81 -24.40 44.03
N ARG A 41 -28.20 -25.13 42.97
CA ARG A 41 -28.65 -26.54 43.08
C ARG A 41 -28.69 -27.24 41.71
N ALA A 42 -28.31 -28.51 41.77
CA ALA A 42 -28.33 -29.51 40.71
C ALA A 42 -29.59 -30.39 40.80
N ALA A 43 -29.98 -31.00 39.68
CA ALA A 43 -30.67 -32.31 39.52
C ALA A 43 -30.89 -32.52 38.00
N SER A 44 -30.33 -33.51 37.27
CA SER A 44 -30.72 -34.94 37.17
C SER A 44 -32.24 -35.15 37.18
N SER A 45 -32.94 -35.79 36.23
CA SER A 45 -32.76 -37.12 35.58
C SER A 45 -33.83 -37.21 34.46
N SER A 46 -33.56 -37.71 33.26
CA SER A 46 -33.72 -39.11 32.80
C SER A 46 -35.13 -39.72 32.89
N THR A 47 -35.82 -39.86 31.74
CA THR A 47 -36.68 -40.99 31.23
C THR A 47 -37.45 -40.49 29.99
N SER A 48 -37.27 -40.99 28.76
CA SER A 48 -37.53 -42.32 28.17
C SER A 48 -38.98 -42.56 27.68
N LEU A 49 -39.08 -42.68 26.34
CA LEU A 49 -40.06 -43.41 25.50
C LEU A 49 -41.55 -43.01 25.49
N LEU A 50 -42.05 -42.69 24.29
CA LEU A 50 -42.92 -43.59 23.52
C LEU A 50 -43.03 -43.17 22.04
N GLN A 51 -43.01 -44.19 21.19
CA GLN A 51 -43.16 -44.17 19.74
C GLN A 51 -44.56 -43.71 19.31
N GLN A 52 -44.67 -43.13 18.11
CA GLN A 52 -45.60 -43.64 17.11
C GLN A 52 -45.16 -43.27 15.69
N THR A 53 -45.14 -44.30 14.87
CA THR A 53 -44.87 -44.39 13.44
C THR A 53 -46.02 -43.81 12.63
N LEU A 54 -45.75 -43.29 11.43
CA LEU A 54 -46.55 -43.58 10.23
C LEU A 54 -45.77 -43.16 8.97
N ALA A 55 -45.37 -44.16 8.20
CA ALA A 55 -44.84 -44.03 6.85
C ALA A 55 -45.99 -44.01 5.84
N VAL A 56 -45.93 -43.15 4.83
CA VAL A 56 -46.74 -43.28 3.62
C VAL A 56 -45.81 -43.25 2.40
N ARG A 57 -45.98 -44.28 1.56
CA ARG A 57 -45.20 -44.64 0.37
C ARG A 57 -45.47 -43.72 -0.84
N PRO A 58 -44.58 -43.71 -1.85
CA PRO A 58 -44.77 -43.01 -3.11
C PRO A 58 -45.62 -43.85 -4.08
N ASN A 59 -46.36 -43.20 -4.99
CA ASN A 59 -47.10 -43.91 -6.04
C ASN A 59 -46.78 -43.41 -7.45
N ARG A 60 -46.80 -44.37 -8.37
CA ARG A 60 -46.35 -44.38 -9.76
C ARG A 60 -47.22 -43.57 -10.74
N LEU A 61 -46.53 -43.12 -11.81
CA LEU A 61 -46.93 -43.05 -13.23
C LEU A 61 -48.33 -43.54 -13.62
N VAL A 62 -49.12 -42.65 -14.24
CA VAL A 62 -50.04 -42.95 -15.36
C VAL A 62 -50.20 -41.70 -16.25
N SER A 63 -50.01 -41.84 -17.57
CA SER A 63 -50.31 -40.84 -18.60
C SER A 63 -51.81 -40.75 -18.91
N PRO A 64 -52.31 -39.60 -19.41
CA PRO A 64 -53.34 -39.66 -20.43
C PRO A 64 -53.07 -38.78 -21.65
N ARG A 65 -53.89 -39.05 -22.66
CA ARG A 65 -53.75 -38.78 -24.10
C ARG A 65 -53.99 -37.31 -24.49
N ARG A 66 -53.52 -36.99 -25.70
CA ARG A 66 -53.73 -35.77 -26.51
C ARG A 66 -55.20 -35.36 -26.62
N PRO A 67 -55.43 -34.08 -26.93
CA PRO A 67 -56.29 -33.77 -28.07
C PRO A 67 -55.56 -32.93 -29.15
N PHE A 68 -56.00 -33.19 -30.36
CA PHE A 68 -55.77 -32.44 -31.60
C PHE A 68 -56.21 -30.97 -31.46
N SER A 69 -55.42 -30.02 -31.99
CA SER A 69 -55.97 -28.77 -32.54
C SER A 69 -55.01 -28.14 -33.57
N SER A 70 -55.42 -28.24 -34.83
CA SER A 70 -55.25 -27.30 -35.95
C SER A 70 -53.98 -26.44 -36.02
N THR A 71 -53.16 -26.81 -37.00
CA THR A 71 -52.19 -25.99 -37.71
C THR A 71 -52.82 -24.67 -38.20
N SER A 72 -52.29 -23.53 -37.74
CA SER A 72 -52.48 -22.24 -38.40
C SER A 72 -51.11 -21.62 -38.60
N GLN A 73 -50.52 -21.87 -39.78
CA GLN A 73 -49.28 -21.22 -40.21
C GLN A 73 -49.53 -19.73 -40.38
N LYS A 74 -49.13 -18.93 -39.38
CA LYS A 74 -48.95 -17.49 -39.54
C LYS A 74 -47.59 -17.26 -40.19
N LYS A 75 -47.62 -16.98 -41.50
CA LYS A 75 -46.47 -16.60 -42.32
C LYS A 75 -45.93 -15.26 -41.81
N SER A 76 -44.92 -15.30 -40.94
CA SER A 76 -44.20 -14.11 -40.48
C SER A 76 -43.25 -13.66 -41.57
N THR A 77 -43.64 -12.63 -42.32
CA THR A 77 -42.74 -11.90 -43.22
C THR A 77 -41.94 -10.90 -42.39
N HIS A 78 -40.82 -11.33 -41.81
CA HIS A 78 -39.81 -10.40 -41.31
C HIS A 78 -39.03 -9.83 -42.50
N PRO A 79 -38.86 -8.50 -42.64
CA PRO A 79 -37.92 -7.95 -43.60
C PRO A 79 -36.49 -8.37 -43.24
N PRO A 80 -35.59 -8.55 -44.22
CA PRO A 80 -34.19 -8.91 -43.94
C PRO A 80 -33.52 -7.80 -43.10
N PRO A 81 -32.57 -8.15 -42.22
CA PRO A 81 -31.84 -7.16 -41.44
C PRO A 81 -31.07 -6.21 -42.38
N PRO A 82 -30.92 -4.93 -42.01
CA PRO A 82 -30.14 -3.99 -42.80
C PRO A 82 -28.68 -4.47 -42.93
N PRO A 83 -28.01 -4.15 -44.04
CA PRO A 83 -26.59 -4.48 -44.19
C PRO A 83 -25.77 -3.84 -43.07
N PRO A 84 -24.68 -4.48 -42.63
CA PRO A 84 -23.80 -3.91 -41.61
C PRO A 84 -23.25 -2.55 -42.09
N PRO A 85 -23.01 -1.60 -41.16
CA PRO A 85 -22.41 -0.33 -41.53
C PRO A 85 -21.02 -0.56 -42.14
N PRO A 86 -20.59 0.30 -43.08
CA PRO A 86 -19.25 0.19 -43.65
C PRO A 86 -18.20 0.28 -42.53
N PRO A 87 -17.05 -0.41 -42.67
CA PRO A 87 -15.98 -0.32 -41.69
C PRO A 87 -15.53 1.15 -41.53
N PRO A 88 -15.15 1.57 -40.31
CA PRO A 88 -14.65 2.92 -40.11
C PRO A 88 -13.43 3.16 -41.01
N PRO A 89 -13.25 4.40 -41.51
CA PRO A 89 -12.08 4.73 -42.30
C PRO A 89 -10.80 4.39 -41.52
N PRO A 90 -9.72 3.93 -42.18
CA PRO A 90 -8.47 3.67 -41.50
C PRO A 90 -8.02 4.93 -40.75
N PRO A 91 -7.46 4.80 -39.53
CA PRO A 91 -7.01 5.96 -38.78
C PRO A 91 -6.04 6.77 -39.63
N PRO A 92 -6.12 8.11 -39.61
CA PRO A 92 -5.21 8.94 -40.39
C PRO A 92 -3.78 8.55 -40.04
N ARG A 93 -2.96 8.29 -41.07
CA ARG A 93 -1.53 8.00 -40.91
C ARG A 93 -0.93 9.06 -40.00
N ARG A 94 -0.54 8.64 -38.80
CA ARG A 94 0.09 9.51 -37.81
C ARG A 94 1.42 9.95 -38.40
N LYS A 95 1.47 11.19 -38.92
CA LYS A 95 2.73 11.85 -39.24
C LYS A 95 3.48 11.95 -37.91
N ASN A 96 4.59 11.23 -37.79
CA ASN A 96 5.50 11.36 -36.66
C ASN A 96 6.06 12.78 -36.66
N ALA A 97 5.41 13.66 -35.91
CA ALA A 97 5.87 15.01 -35.64
C ALA A 97 5.61 15.28 -34.16
N ASN A 98 6.64 14.95 -33.37
CA ASN A 98 7.12 15.67 -32.19
C ASN A 98 7.96 14.69 -31.37
N ALA A 99 9.18 14.46 -31.84
CA ALA A 99 10.26 14.07 -30.95
C ALA A 99 10.41 15.21 -29.94
N ILE A 100 9.96 14.99 -28.71
CA ILE A 100 10.24 15.90 -27.60
C ILE A 100 11.76 15.91 -27.47
N LYS A 101 12.38 17.03 -27.88
CA LYS A 101 13.83 17.21 -27.91
C LYS A 101 14.35 17.27 -26.48
N PHE A 102 14.79 16.13 -25.96
CA PHE A 102 15.39 15.95 -24.62
C PHE A 102 16.81 16.54 -24.49
N TRP A 103 17.27 17.30 -25.49
CA TRP A 103 18.64 17.81 -25.57
C TRP A 103 19.01 18.92 -24.56
N PRO A 104 18.12 19.83 -24.10
CA PRO A 104 18.55 20.85 -23.15
C PRO A 104 18.87 20.28 -21.75
N PHE A 105 18.38 19.09 -21.40
CA PHE A 105 18.69 18.42 -20.12
C PHE A 105 20.02 17.62 -20.15
N LEU A 106 20.43 17.10 -21.31
CA LEU A 106 21.74 16.43 -21.43
C LEU A 106 22.91 17.43 -21.45
N VAL A 107 22.71 18.64 -21.96
CA VAL A 107 23.76 19.69 -22.00
C VAL A 107 24.12 20.20 -20.59
N VAL A 108 23.14 20.33 -19.69
CA VAL A 108 23.38 20.74 -18.29
C VAL A 108 24.15 19.67 -17.52
N ILE A 109 23.87 18.38 -17.78
CA ILE A 109 24.59 17.26 -17.16
C ILE A 109 26.01 17.11 -17.75
N ALA A 110 26.18 17.31 -19.07
CA ALA A 110 27.48 17.23 -19.73
C ALA A 110 28.43 18.37 -19.33
N LEU A 111 27.94 19.61 -19.24
CA LEU A 111 28.75 20.76 -18.80
C LEU A 111 29.13 20.66 -17.31
N GLY A 112 28.25 20.11 -16.47
CA GLY A 112 28.58 19.77 -15.08
C GLY A 112 29.63 18.66 -14.95
N SER A 113 29.53 17.63 -15.81
CA SER A 113 30.47 16.50 -15.80
C SER A 113 31.87 16.85 -16.28
N THR A 114 32.02 17.80 -17.21
CA THR A 114 33.34 18.20 -17.74
C THR A 114 34.12 19.01 -16.69
N SER A 115 33.47 19.93 -15.99
CA SER A 115 34.06 20.64 -14.85
C SER A 115 34.41 19.70 -13.70
N TYR A 116 33.59 18.67 -13.46
CA TYR A 116 33.84 17.64 -12.46
C TYR A 116 35.04 16.73 -12.83
N ILE A 117 35.16 16.31 -14.09
CA ILE A 117 36.28 15.49 -14.58
C ILE A 117 37.59 16.29 -14.57
N LEU A 118 37.55 17.59 -14.89
CA LEU A 118 38.73 18.47 -14.83
C LEU A 118 39.20 18.70 -13.38
N LEU A 119 38.26 18.85 -12.43
CA LEU A 119 38.55 18.95 -10.99
C LEU A 119 39.08 17.62 -10.41
N ALA A 120 38.55 16.48 -10.85
CA ALA A 120 38.98 15.16 -10.42
C ALA A 120 40.40 14.82 -10.92
N ASN A 121 40.75 15.19 -12.15
CA ASN A 121 42.11 14.98 -12.68
C ASN A 121 43.15 15.87 -11.99
N LYS A 122 42.78 17.10 -11.61
CA LYS A 122 43.68 18.01 -10.85
C LYS A 122 43.98 17.49 -9.43
N ARG A 123 43.09 16.66 -8.84
CA ARG A 123 43.36 15.94 -7.59
C ARG A 123 44.33 14.76 -7.77
N LYS A 124 44.37 14.15 -8.95
CA LYS A 124 45.24 13.00 -9.26
C LYS A 124 46.71 13.39 -9.39
N GLU A 125 47.01 14.62 -9.82
CA GLU A 125 48.39 15.14 -9.94
C GLU A 125 49.00 15.61 -8.60
N MET A 126 48.18 15.87 -7.57
CA MET A 126 48.67 16.30 -6.24
C MET A 126 48.90 15.16 -5.24
N SER A 127 48.64 13.90 -5.60
CA SER A 127 48.91 12.73 -4.76
C SER A 127 50.08 11.92 -5.29
N ALA A 128 51.27 12.48 -5.19
CA ALA A 128 52.52 11.73 -5.32
C ALA A 128 53.43 12.07 -4.13
N VAL A 129 53.17 11.41 -2.99
CA VAL A 129 54.09 11.34 -1.84
C VAL A 129 54.26 9.84 -1.51
N PRO A 130 55.50 9.34 -1.31
CA PRO A 130 55.78 7.91 -1.16
C PRO A 130 55.35 7.38 0.23
N PRO A 131 55.25 6.04 0.41
CA PRO A 131 54.57 5.48 1.57
C PRO A 131 55.48 5.45 2.79
N THR A 132 55.11 6.21 3.83
CA THR A 132 55.63 5.98 5.19
C THR A 132 54.62 5.11 5.93
N LYS A 133 55.12 4.01 6.52
CA LYS A 133 54.35 3.05 7.32
C LYS A 133 53.79 3.72 8.57
N GLU A 134 52.53 4.15 8.55
CA GLU A 134 51.75 4.43 9.77
C GLU A 134 50.31 3.91 9.60
N ALA A 135 49.79 3.27 10.65
CA ALA A 135 48.54 2.52 10.66
C ALA A 135 47.30 3.43 10.48
N PRO A 136 46.25 2.99 9.77
CA PRO A 136 45.10 3.84 9.49
C PRO A 136 44.23 4.03 10.73
N THR A 137 44.04 5.28 11.13
CA THR A 137 43.10 5.71 12.18
C THR A 137 41.89 6.39 11.51
N ALA A 138 40.70 5.88 11.83
CA ALA A 138 39.35 6.49 11.78
C ALA A 138 38.87 7.30 10.54
N THR A 139 37.98 6.63 9.79
CA THR A 139 36.67 7.11 9.25
C THR A 139 36.62 8.19 8.16
N ASP A 140 36.51 7.75 6.91
CA ASP A 140 35.84 8.43 5.79
C ASP A 140 34.39 7.89 5.68
N LEU A 141 33.56 8.13 6.69
CA LEU A 141 32.18 7.60 6.74
C LEU A 141 31.20 8.58 6.10
N ALA A 142 30.34 8.05 5.23
CA ALA A 142 29.18 8.75 4.68
C ALA A 142 28.37 9.46 5.79
N PRO A 143 27.69 10.58 5.49
CA PRO A 143 26.87 11.28 6.48
C PRO A 143 25.84 10.33 7.10
N PRO A 144 25.54 10.47 8.41
CA PRO A 144 24.58 9.61 9.09
C PRO A 144 23.17 9.77 8.48
N PRO A 145 22.30 8.76 8.63
CA PRO A 145 20.92 8.86 8.18
C PRO A 145 20.19 10.01 8.88
N THR A 146 19.16 10.53 8.22
CA THR A 146 18.33 11.63 8.71
C THR A 146 17.77 11.38 10.11
N PHE A 147 17.40 10.13 10.40
CA PHE A 147 16.86 9.71 11.69
C PHE A 147 17.67 8.55 12.27
N SER A 148 18.02 8.67 13.54
CA SER A 148 18.62 7.58 14.31
C SER A 148 17.58 6.48 14.59
N PRO A 149 17.93 5.19 14.48
CA PRO A 149 17.07 4.09 14.94
C PRO A 149 16.81 4.11 16.46
N ASP A 150 17.59 4.90 17.21
CA ASP A 150 17.36 5.12 18.65
C ASP A 150 16.19 6.08 18.92
N ASP A 151 15.89 7.00 17.99
CA ASP A 151 14.83 7.99 18.13
C ASP A 151 13.58 7.64 17.29
N VAL A 152 13.76 6.86 16.23
CA VAL A 152 12.71 6.53 15.26
C VAL A 152 12.67 5.03 14.99
N THR A 153 11.47 4.45 15.08
CA THR A 153 11.20 3.07 14.66
C THR A 153 10.45 3.06 13.35
N VAL A 154 11.04 2.43 12.32
CA VAL A 154 10.40 2.24 11.01
C VAL A 154 10.06 0.77 10.82
N ILE A 155 8.82 0.47 10.48
CA ILE A 155 8.38 -0.84 10.00
C ILE A 155 7.93 -0.69 8.55
N PHE A 156 8.58 -1.39 7.63
CA PHE A 156 8.09 -1.51 6.26
C PHE A 156 6.90 -2.46 6.23
N VAL A 157 5.80 -2.04 5.61
CA VAL A 157 4.61 -2.87 5.45
C VAL A 157 4.47 -3.26 3.98
N LEU A 158 4.79 -4.52 3.68
CA LEU A 158 4.84 -5.08 2.34
C LEU A 158 3.75 -6.12 2.11
N GLY A 159 3.49 -6.42 0.83
CA GLY A 159 2.40 -7.27 0.37
C GLY A 159 1.88 -6.80 -0.97
N GLY A 160 1.31 -7.71 -1.76
CA GLY A 160 0.80 -7.38 -3.09
C GLY A 160 -0.33 -6.34 -3.07
N PRO A 161 -0.67 -5.75 -4.22
CA PRO A 161 -1.82 -4.85 -4.32
C PRO A 161 -3.09 -5.61 -3.90
N GLY A 162 -3.89 -5.07 -2.99
CA GLY A 162 -5.10 -5.77 -2.49
C GLY A 162 -4.87 -6.71 -1.30
N ALA A 163 -3.63 -6.91 -0.83
CA ALA A 163 -3.33 -7.76 0.33
C ALA A 163 -3.91 -7.27 1.67
N GLY A 164 -4.46 -6.04 1.74
CA GLY A 164 -5.08 -5.51 2.96
C GLY A 164 -4.16 -4.69 3.88
N LYS A 165 -2.95 -4.34 3.41
CA LYS A 165 -1.96 -3.54 4.17
C LYS A 165 -2.56 -2.32 4.87
N GLY A 166 -3.18 -1.40 4.13
CA GLY A 166 -3.74 -0.17 4.69
C GLY A 166 -4.82 -0.41 5.76
N THR A 167 -5.61 -1.49 5.63
CA THR A 167 -6.57 -1.90 6.67
C THR A 167 -5.85 -2.30 7.95
N GLN A 168 -4.78 -3.09 7.83
CA GLN A 168 -4.01 -3.54 8.99
C GLN A 168 -3.18 -2.42 9.61
N CYS A 169 -2.64 -1.50 8.80
CA CYS A 169 -1.98 -0.29 9.29
C CYS A 169 -2.92 0.58 10.12
N ALA A 170 -4.17 0.77 9.69
CA ALA A 170 -5.14 1.56 10.44
C ALA A 170 -5.39 1.00 11.85
N ASN A 171 -5.49 -0.33 11.98
CA ASN A 171 -5.64 -0.96 13.30
C ASN A 171 -4.38 -0.78 14.16
N LEU A 172 -3.18 -0.93 13.58
CA LEU A 172 -1.91 -0.73 14.31
C LEU A 172 -1.70 0.72 14.78
N VAL A 173 -2.17 1.69 14.01
CA VAL A 173 -2.17 3.11 14.40
C VAL A 173 -3.02 3.31 15.66
N GLU A 174 -4.22 2.74 15.68
CA GLU A 174 -5.17 2.87 16.79
C GLU A 174 -4.64 2.25 18.09
N ASP A 175 -4.08 1.04 18.02
CA ASP A 175 -3.70 0.29 19.22
C ASP A 175 -2.28 0.58 19.73
N PHE A 176 -1.34 0.96 18.85
CA PHE A 176 0.10 1.05 19.18
C PHE A 176 0.74 2.41 18.91
N GLY A 177 -0.06 3.40 18.47
CA GLY A 177 0.41 4.78 18.28
C GLY A 177 1.43 4.93 17.15
N PHE A 178 1.38 4.09 16.12
CA PHE A 178 2.14 4.30 14.90
C PHE A 178 1.57 5.47 14.08
N THR A 179 2.43 6.18 13.37
CA THR A 179 2.04 6.99 12.21
C THR A 179 2.06 6.13 10.96
N HIS A 180 0.95 6.08 10.22
CA HIS A 180 0.87 5.38 8.93
C HIS A 180 1.18 6.32 7.77
N LEU A 181 2.21 6.00 7.00
CA LEU A 181 2.56 6.68 5.75
C LEU A 181 2.44 5.69 4.59
N SER A 182 1.45 5.88 3.71
CA SER A 182 1.34 5.09 2.48
C SER A 182 2.09 5.76 1.35
N ALA A 183 3.10 5.09 0.79
CA ALA A 183 3.85 5.60 -0.35
C ALA A 183 2.94 5.89 -1.55
N GLY A 184 1.93 5.04 -1.76
CA GLY A 184 0.95 5.26 -2.82
C GLY A 184 0.09 6.51 -2.61
N ASP A 185 -0.28 6.83 -1.37
CA ASP A 185 -1.07 8.04 -1.09
C ASP A 185 -0.22 9.30 -1.22
N LEU A 186 1.03 9.27 -0.75
CA LEU A 186 1.99 10.37 -0.96
C LEU A 186 2.24 10.65 -2.44
N LEU A 187 2.38 9.60 -3.25
CA LEU A 187 2.53 9.73 -4.69
C LEU A 187 1.28 10.33 -5.34
N ARG A 188 0.07 9.87 -4.98
CA ARG A 188 -1.19 10.47 -5.50
C ARG A 188 -1.34 11.94 -5.09
N ALA A 189 -1.00 12.28 -3.85
CA ALA A 189 -1.03 13.65 -3.38
C ALA A 189 -0.04 14.55 -4.16
N GLU A 190 1.18 14.06 -4.43
CA GLU A 190 2.15 14.79 -5.25
C GLU A 190 1.74 14.87 -6.72
N GLN A 191 1.08 13.83 -7.24
CA GLN A 191 0.49 13.80 -8.58
C GLN A 191 -0.51 14.95 -8.79
N ASP A 192 -1.38 15.15 -7.81
CA ASP A 192 -2.48 16.11 -7.88
C ASP A 192 -2.09 17.51 -7.37
N ARG A 193 -0.83 17.69 -6.91
CA ARG A 193 -0.33 18.96 -6.38
C ARG A 193 -0.13 19.99 -7.50
N PRO A 194 -0.78 21.17 -7.45
CA PRO A 194 -0.60 22.21 -8.46
C PRO A 194 0.86 22.64 -8.59
N GLY A 195 1.36 22.65 -9.83
CA GLY A 195 2.75 23.02 -10.14
C GLY A 195 3.79 21.94 -9.79
N SER A 196 3.38 20.71 -9.46
CA SER A 196 4.35 19.62 -9.29
C SER A 196 5.11 19.34 -10.58
N GLN A 197 6.43 19.26 -10.48
CA GLN A 197 7.30 18.85 -11.59
C GLN A 197 7.26 17.33 -11.82
N PHE A 198 6.75 16.56 -10.84
CA PHE A 198 6.70 15.10 -10.89
C PHE A 198 5.30 14.56 -11.22
N GLY A 199 4.27 15.41 -11.25
CA GLY A 199 2.89 14.93 -11.32
C GLY A 199 2.59 14.05 -12.54
N ALA A 200 3.04 14.47 -13.73
CA ALA A 200 2.87 13.69 -14.96
C ALA A 200 3.65 12.37 -14.94
N LEU A 201 4.87 12.38 -14.40
CA LEU A 201 5.70 11.17 -14.25
C LEU A 201 5.02 10.16 -13.32
N ILE A 202 4.55 10.62 -12.16
CA ILE A 202 3.87 9.78 -11.17
C ILE A 202 2.59 9.20 -11.76
N GLN A 203 1.81 10.01 -12.47
CA GLN A 203 0.57 9.57 -13.11
C GLN A 203 0.81 8.43 -14.10
N ASP A 204 1.83 8.56 -14.97
CA ASP A 204 2.17 7.52 -15.94
C ASP A 204 2.64 6.23 -15.25
N CYS A 205 3.51 6.34 -14.23
CA CYS A 205 3.96 5.19 -13.47
C CYS A 205 2.80 4.45 -12.78
N ILE A 206 1.90 5.18 -12.10
CA ILE A 206 0.73 4.58 -11.43
C ILE A 206 -0.17 3.87 -12.43
N LYS A 207 -0.49 4.53 -13.56
CA LYS A 207 -1.34 3.97 -14.61
C LYS A 207 -0.75 2.67 -15.19
N ASN A 208 0.56 2.66 -15.41
CA ASN A 208 1.28 1.52 -16.00
C ASN A 208 1.72 0.47 -14.97
N GLY A 209 1.44 0.66 -13.68
CA GLY A 209 1.90 -0.22 -12.61
C GLY A 209 3.43 -0.21 -12.42
N ALA A 210 4.13 0.77 -12.97
CA ALA A 210 5.57 0.91 -12.90
C ALA A 210 6.03 1.53 -11.57
N ILE A 211 7.32 1.35 -11.27
CA ILE A 211 7.94 1.93 -10.07
C ILE A 211 8.37 3.37 -10.36
N VAL A 212 7.85 4.31 -9.56
CA VAL A 212 8.29 5.72 -9.58
C VAL A 212 9.77 5.78 -9.18
N PRO A 213 10.58 6.67 -9.78
CA PRO A 213 11.99 6.82 -9.42
C PRO A 213 12.21 6.92 -7.91
N MET A 214 13.29 6.28 -7.48
CA MET A 214 13.66 6.11 -6.08
C MET A 214 13.74 7.45 -5.34
N GLU A 215 14.41 8.43 -5.94
CA GLU A 215 14.69 9.74 -5.33
C GLU A 215 13.40 10.48 -4.98
N VAL A 216 12.40 10.41 -5.86
CA VAL A 216 11.09 11.04 -5.64
C VAL A 216 10.40 10.39 -4.44
N THR A 217 10.33 9.06 -4.42
CA THR A 217 9.58 8.33 -3.39
C THR A 217 10.25 8.44 -2.02
N VAL A 218 11.58 8.29 -1.96
CA VAL A 218 12.37 8.44 -0.73
C VAL A 218 12.22 9.86 -0.18
N LYS A 219 12.29 10.88 -1.05
CA LYS A 219 12.18 12.27 -0.58
C LYS A 219 10.79 12.62 -0.06
N LEU A 220 9.74 12.12 -0.71
CA LEU A 220 8.36 12.30 -0.23
C LEU A 220 8.16 11.66 1.15
N LEU A 221 8.68 10.45 1.36
CA LEU A 221 8.61 9.76 2.65
C LEU A 221 9.42 10.48 3.73
N GLU A 222 10.66 10.86 3.44
CA GLU A 222 11.52 11.61 4.36
C GLU A 222 10.86 12.92 4.81
N ASN A 223 10.30 13.68 3.87
CA ASN A 223 9.60 14.93 4.17
C ASN A 223 8.32 14.70 5.01
N ALA A 224 7.57 13.63 4.72
CA ALA A 224 6.37 13.28 5.49
C ALA A 224 6.72 12.88 6.93
N MET A 225 7.79 12.11 7.13
CA MET A 225 8.28 11.77 8.47
C MET A 225 8.75 13.00 9.24
N LYS A 226 9.48 13.92 8.58
CA LYS A 226 9.91 15.20 9.19
C LYS A 226 8.72 16.03 9.65
N ALA A 227 7.73 16.22 8.77
CA ALA A 227 6.55 17.00 9.08
C ALA A 227 5.73 16.37 10.22
N ASP A 228 5.63 15.04 10.27
CA ASP A 228 4.93 14.36 11.35
C ASP A 228 5.65 14.54 12.70
N ILE A 229 6.97 14.36 12.74
CA ILE A 229 7.75 14.57 13.99
C ILE A 229 7.68 16.02 14.46
N GLU A 230 7.71 16.99 13.54
CA GLU A 230 7.59 18.41 13.87
C GLU A 230 6.21 18.75 14.45
N THR A 231 5.14 18.12 13.93
CA THR A 231 3.75 18.39 14.34
C THR A 231 3.28 17.55 15.53
N HIS A 232 3.80 16.34 15.65
CA HIS A 232 3.48 15.34 16.67
C HIS A 232 4.78 14.79 17.29
N PRO A 233 5.56 15.64 18.00
CA PRO A 233 6.81 15.20 18.59
C PRO A 233 6.57 14.06 19.59
N PRO A 234 7.45 13.04 19.64
CA PRO A 234 7.36 11.98 20.62
C PRO A 234 7.35 12.53 22.04
N LYS A 235 6.51 11.97 22.90
CA LYS A 235 6.38 12.37 24.31
C LYS A 235 7.22 11.47 25.21
N ASP A 236 7.63 11.99 26.36
CA ASP A 236 8.19 11.20 27.47
C ASP A 236 9.41 10.33 27.08
N GLY A 237 10.24 10.81 26.14
CA GLY A 237 11.43 10.09 25.66
C GLY A 237 11.12 8.84 24.82
N SER A 238 9.86 8.67 24.38
CA SER A 238 9.48 7.60 23.46
C SER A 238 10.01 7.86 22.04
N LYS A 239 10.12 6.79 21.25
CA LYS A 239 10.51 6.88 19.84
C LYS A 239 9.33 7.33 18.98
N ALA A 240 9.59 8.08 17.91
CA ALA A 240 8.61 8.20 16.82
C ALA A 240 8.45 6.84 16.14
N ARG A 241 7.23 6.47 15.73
CA ARG A 241 6.93 5.13 15.21
C ARG A 241 6.22 5.23 13.88
N PHE A 242 6.77 4.63 12.83
CA PHE A 242 6.24 4.72 11.47
C PHE A 242 5.95 3.36 10.85
N LEU A 243 4.75 3.24 10.27
CA LEU A 243 4.38 2.18 9.34
C LEU A 243 4.48 2.74 7.92
N ILE A 244 5.49 2.29 7.19
CA ILE A 244 5.73 2.72 5.80
C ILE A 244 5.09 1.69 4.87
N ASP A 245 3.86 1.98 4.41
CA ASP A 245 3.03 1.07 3.62
C ASP A 245 3.32 1.16 2.13
N GLY A 246 3.58 -0.01 1.53
CA GLY A 246 3.75 -0.15 0.10
C GLY A 246 5.09 0.39 -0.41
N PHE A 247 6.09 0.48 0.47
CA PHE A 247 7.49 0.80 0.19
C PHE A 247 8.39 0.01 1.16
N PRO A 248 9.60 -0.43 0.75
CA PRO A 248 10.17 -0.34 -0.58
C PRO A 248 9.58 -1.36 -1.57
N ARG A 249 9.55 -1.01 -2.86
CA ARG A 249 9.06 -1.88 -3.96
C ARG A 249 10.16 -2.37 -4.91
N LYS A 250 11.40 -1.96 -4.64
CA LYS A 250 12.61 -2.30 -5.38
C LYS A 250 13.82 -2.17 -4.45
N MET A 251 14.88 -2.92 -4.73
CA MET A 251 16.07 -2.98 -3.85
C MET A 251 16.81 -1.65 -3.72
N ASP A 252 16.90 -0.86 -4.78
CA ASP A 252 17.53 0.47 -4.74
C ASP A 252 16.82 1.39 -3.73
N GLN A 253 15.50 1.38 -3.72
CA GLN A 253 14.68 2.09 -2.74
C GLN A 253 14.95 1.64 -1.30
N ALA A 254 15.08 0.34 -1.07
CA ALA A 254 15.35 -0.21 0.25
C ALA A 254 16.70 0.27 0.76
N HIS A 255 17.77 0.07 -0.01
CA HIS A 255 19.12 0.49 0.36
C HIS A 255 19.19 2.00 0.58
N LYS A 256 18.62 2.79 -0.34
CA LYS A 256 18.73 4.24 -0.24
C LYS A 256 17.98 4.78 0.97
N PHE A 257 16.81 4.24 1.29
CA PHE A 257 16.06 4.66 2.47
C PHE A 257 16.82 4.34 3.76
N GLU A 258 17.38 3.12 3.89
CA GLU A 258 18.14 2.76 5.10
C GLU A 258 19.44 3.56 5.22
N GLU A 259 20.08 3.90 4.10
CA GLU A 259 21.28 4.73 4.04
C GLU A 259 21.02 6.18 4.47
N VAL A 260 19.99 6.83 3.92
CA VAL A 260 19.82 8.30 4.06
C VAL A 260 18.68 8.73 4.98
N VAL A 261 17.70 7.87 5.21
CA VAL A 261 16.52 8.21 6.01
C VAL A 261 16.59 7.55 7.37
N CYS A 262 16.44 6.22 7.45
CA CYS A 262 16.44 5.48 8.69
C CYS A 262 16.53 3.97 8.41
N PRO A 263 17.42 3.22 9.08
CA PRO A 263 17.38 1.76 9.05
C PRO A 263 16.03 1.22 9.54
N ALA A 264 15.40 0.32 8.79
CA ALA A 264 14.13 -0.25 9.23
C ALA A 264 14.33 -1.21 10.41
N ARG A 265 13.35 -1.33 11.30
CA ARG A 265 13.38 -2.32 12.37
C ARG A 265 13.11 -3.72 11.83
N LEU A 266 12.10 -3.84 10.96
CA LEU A 266 11.68 -5.07 10.31
C LEU A 266 10.75 -4.78 9.12
N VAL A 267 10.43 -5.83 8.37
CA VAL A 267 9.39 -5.89 7.35
C VAL A 267 8.21 -6.70 7.86
N LEU A 268 7.02 -6.10 7.88
CA LEU A 268 5.75 -6.80 8.06
C LEU A 268 5.17 -7.14 6.68
N PHE A 269 5.21 -8.42 6.33
CA PHE A 269 4.80 -8.92 5.02
C PHE A 269 3.43 -9.62 5.08
N PHE A 270 2.45 -9.05 4.40
CA PHE A 270 1.12 -9.65 4.21
C PHE A 270 1.10 -10.51 2.95
N ASP A 271 1.19 -11.82 3.17
CA ASP A 271 1.12 -12.83 2.10
C ASP A 271 -0.34 -13.12 1.76
N CYS A 272 -0.68 -13.00 0.48
CA CYS A 272 -2.05 -13.14 0.02
C CYS A 272 -2.04 -13.77 -1.38
N PRO A 273 -2.83 -14.82 -1.63
CA PRO A 273 -2.96 -15.39 -2.96
C PRO A 273 -3.44 -14.35 -3.99
N GLU A 274 -2.92 -14.42 -5.21
CA GLU A 274 -3.26 -13.49 -6.30
C GLU A 274 -4.77 -13.41 -6.56
N ALA A 275 -5.46 -14.56 -6.57
CA ALA A 275 -6.91 -14.61 -6.79
C ALA A 275 -7.70 -13.80 -5.75
N GLU A 276 -7.29 -13.84 -4.47
CA GLU A 276 -7.95 -13.09 -3.41
C GLU A 276 -7.60 -11.59 -3.50
N MET A 277 -6.36 -11.26 -3.85
CA MET A 277 -5.96 -9.88 -4.14
C MET A 277 -6.75 -9.29 -5.31
N GLU A 278 -6.90 -10.03 -6.41
CA GLU A 278 -7.65 -9.60 -7.59
C GLU A 278 -9.11 -9.34 -7.24
N ARG A 279 -9.75 -10.29 -6.54
CA ARG A 279 -11.12 -10.15 -6.05
C ARG A 279 -11.29 -8.86 -5.22
N ARG A 280 -10.37 -8.59 -4.29
CA ARG A 280 -10.39 -7.38 -3.45
C ARG A 280 -10.20 -6.10 -4.25
N LEU A 281 -9.31 -6.10 -5.24
CA LEU A 281 -9.05 -4.94 -6.10
C LEU A 281 -10.25 -4.62 -6.99
N MET A 282 -10.90 -5.64 -7.53
CA MET A 282 -12.11 -5.47 -8.35
C MET A 282 -13.27 -4.87 -7.54
N GLU A 283 -13.49 -5.33 -6.29
CA GLU A 283 -14.49 -4.72 -5.40
C GLU A 283 -14.13 -3.28 -5.01
N ARG A 284 -12.84 -3.00 -4.77
CA ARG A 284 -12.38 -1.65 -4.44
C ARG A 284 -12.50 -0.69 -5.63
N GLY A 285 -12.29 -1.16 -6.86
CA GLY A 285 -12.47 -0.36 -8.07
C GLY A 285 -13.91 0.16 -8.24
N LYS A 286 -14.91 -0.59 -7.76
CA LYS A 286 -16.33 -0.18 -7.80
C LYS A 286 -16.66 0.99 -6.86
N THR A 287 -15.88 1.19 -5.80
CA THR A 287 -16.24 2.08 -4.67
C THR A 287 -15.25 3.23 -4.43
N SER A 288 -13.98 3.07 -4.79
CA SER A 288 -12.91 3.97 -4.34
C SER A 288 -12.55 5.10 -5.31
N GLY A 289 -12.99 5.05 -6.57
CA GLY A 289 -12.58 6.01 -7.61
C GLY A 289 -11.11 5.91 -8.05
N ARG A 290 -10.39 4.84 -7.67
CA ARG A 290 -9.00 4.62 -8.07
C ARG A 290 -8.92 4.21 -9.55
N ALA A 291 -8.34 5.06 -10.38
CA ALA A 291 -8.19 4.82 -11.83
C ALA A 291 -7.32 3.58 -12.16
N ASP A 292 -6.42 3.18 -11.26
CA ASP A 292 -5.50 2.04 -11.40
C ASP A 292 -6.07 0.70 -10.89
N ASP A 293 -7.33 0.68 -10.42
CA ASP A 293 -8.05 -0.54 -10.02
C ASP A 293 -8.92 -1.06 -11.18
N ASN A 294 -8.31 -1.24 -12.36
CA ASN A 294 -8.90 -1.88 -13.53
C ASN A 294 -8.12 -3.15 -13.92
N ALA A 295 -8.74 -4.09 -14.63
CA ALA A 295 -8.15 -5.41 -14.92
C ALA A 295 -6.76 -5.34 -15.59
N GLU A 296 -6.52 -4.37 -16.50
CA GLU A 296 -5.23 -4.22 -17.17
C GLU A 296 -4.15 -3.74 -16.19
N SER A 297 -4.44 -2.67 -15.43
CA SER A 297 -3.51 -2.13 -14.43
C SER A 297 -3.25 -3.11 -13.29
N ILE A 298 -4.25 -3.89 -12.86
CA ILE A 298 -4.12 -4.93 -11.82
C ILE A 298 -3.08 -5.98 -12.23
N ARG A 299 -3.17 -6.52 -13.45
CA ARG A 299 -2.20 -7.50 -13.96
C ARG A 299 -0.79 -6.95 -14.01
N LYS A 300 -0.62 -5.70 -14.46
CA LYS A 300 0.70 -5.03 -14.47
C LYS A 300 1.25 -4.92 -13.05
N ARG A 301 0.42 -4.51 -12.08
CA ARG A 301 0.82 -4.36 -10.67
C ARG A 301 1.18 -5.69 -10.01
N PHE A 302 0.50 -6.80 -10.34
CA PHE A 302 0.90 -8.12 -9.87
C PHE A 302 2.26 -8.53 -10.43
N ARG A 303 2.46 -8.38 -11.75
CA ARG A 303 3.74 -8.66 -12.38
C ARG A 303 4.88 -7.88 -11.72
N THR A 304 4.74 -6.56 -11.60
CA THR A 304 5.75 -5.71 -10.95
C THR A 304 5.98 -6.12 -9.50
N PHE A 305 4.93 -6.47 -8.76
CA PHE A 305 5.10 -6.95 -7.38
C PHE A 305 5.97 -8.21 -7.31
N ILE A 306 5.73 -9.22 -8.16
CA ILE A 306 6.54 -10.44 -8.20
C ILE A 306 7.96 -10.17 -8.70
N GLU A 307 8.10 -9.42 -9.79
CA GLU A 307 9.41 -9.20 -10.44
C GLU A 307 10.32 -8.25 -9.67
N THR A 308 9.76 -7.24 -8.97
CA THR A 308 10.57 -6.18 -8.35
C THR A 308 10.43 -6.08 -6.84
N SER A 309 9.23 -6.36 -6.28
CA SER A 309 8.99 -6.19 -4.85
C SER A 309 9.27 -7.46 -4.04
N MET A 310 8.98 -8.66 -4.55
CA MET A 310 9.31 -9.91 -3.86
C MET A 310 10.81 -10.09 -3.58
N PRO A 311 11.74 -9.73 -4.49
CA PRO A 311 13.17 -9.77 -4.18
C PRO A 311 13.57 -8.95 -2.94
N VAL A 312 12.82 -7.90 -2.62
CA VAL A 312 13.02 -7.10 -1.40
C VAL A 312 12.59 -7.88 -0.16
N VAL A 313 11.46 -8.59 -0.23
CA VAL A 313 11.00 -9.47 0.86
C VAL A 313 12.04 -10.57 1.10
N ASP A 314 12.50 -11.23 0.04
CA ASP A 314 13.49 -12.30 0.11
C ASP A 314 14.82 -11.81 0.72
N TYR A 315 15.22 -10.57 0.39
CA TYR A 315 16.40 -9.93 0.96
C TYR A 315 16.29 -9.80 2.49
N TYR A 316 15.21 -9.19 2.98
CA TYR A 316 15.02 -9.02 4.43
C TYR A 316 14.71 -10.34 5.16
N GLU A 317 14.15 -11.33 4.46
CA GLU A 317 13.89 -12.66 5.03
C GLU A 317 15.20 -13.39 5.32
N LYS A 318 16.18 -13.29 4.42
CA LYS A 318 17.54 -13.82 4.63
C LYS A 318 18.26 -13.15 5.80
N GLU A 319 17.93 -11.89 6.10
CA GLU A 319 18.43 -11.18 7.29
C GLU A 319 17.65 -11.52 8.58
N GLY A 320 16.60 -12.35 8.51
CA GLY A 320 15.76 -12.66 9.67
C GLY A 320 14.87 -11.50 10.13
N ARG A 321 14.63 -10.50 9.26
CA ARG A 321 13.92 -9.25 9.56
C ARG A 321 12.50 -9.22 8.99
N VAL A 322 11.93 -10.36 8.60
CA VAL A 322 10.56 -10.44 8.05
C VAL A 322 9.60 -11.12 9.02
N ILE A 323 8.48 -10.45 9.29
CA ILE A 323 7.28 -11.05 9.87
C ILE A 323 6.30 -11.33 8.76
N LYS A 324 6.14 -12.61 8.42
CA LYS A 324 5.15 -13.06 7.44
C LYS A 324 3.79 -13.34 8.08
N VAL A 325 2.73 -12.76 7.54
CA VAL A 325 1.33 -12.92 7.99
C VAL A 325 0.48 -13.37 6.81
N ASP A 326 -0.28 -14.46 6.98
CA ASP A 326 -1.32 -14.85 6.03
C ASP A 326 -2.48 -13.85 6.08
N ALA A 327 -2.73 -13.18 4.96
CA ALA A 327 -3.73 -12.14 4.78
C ALA A 327 -5.01 -12.63 4.10
N THR A 328 -5.18 -13.94 3.93
CA THR A 328 -6.37 -14.57 3.36
C THR A 328 -7.61 -14.49 4.27
N PRO A 329 -7.50 -14.68 5.61
CA PRO A 329 -8.66 -14.65 6.51
C PRO A 329 -9.36 -13.29 6.60
N ALA A 330 -10.46 -13.23 7.37
CA ALA A 330 -11.17 -11.99 7.65
C ALA A 330 -10.25 -10.95 8.34
N PRO A 331 -10.45 -9.62 8.10
CA PRO A 331 -9.54 -8.58 8.58
C PRO A 331 -9.20 -8.64 10.07
N LYS A 332 -10.18 -8.97 10.91
CA LYS A 332 -10.00 -9.13 12.37
C LYS A 332 -9.06 -10.29 12.72
N ALA A 333 -9.19 -11.43 12.04
CA ALA A 333 -8.34 -12.60 12.27
C ALA A 333 -6.90 -12.35 11.79
N VAL A 334 -6.75 -11.67 10.64
CA VAL A 334 -5.44 -11.21 10.15
C VAL A 334 -4.79 -10.29 11.19
N TYR A 335 -5.56 -9.35 11.74
CA TYR A 335 -5.04 -8.40 12.72
C TYR A 335 -4.59 -9.08 14.02
N GLN A 336 -5.38 -10.01 14.55
CA GLN A 336 -5.03 -10.80 15.74
C GLN A 336 -3.72 -11.59 15.52
N ASN A 337 -3.54 -12.18 14.33
CA ASN A 337 -2.31 -12.87 13.98
C ASN A 337 -1.12 -11.90 13.85
N THR A 338 -1.33 -10.73 13.24
CA THR A 338 -0.33 -9.65 13.16
C THR A 338 0.13 -9.22 14.56
N GLN A 339 -0.80 -8.95 15.48
CA GLN A 339 -0.49 -8.58 16.86
C GLN A 339 0.30 -9.69 17.54
N ALA A 340 -0.16 -10.94 17.48
CA ALA A 340 0.53 -12.07 18.11
C ALA A 340 1.97 -12.23 17.62
N LYS A 341 2.20 -12.08 16.30
CA LYS A 341 3.54 -12.20 15.70
C LYS A 341 4.45 -11.03 16.06
N LEU A 342 3.95 -9.80 16.01
CA LEU A 342 4.71 -8.62 16.42
C LEU A 342 5.05 -8.69 17.91
N THR A 343 4.10 -9.06 18.78
CA THR A 343 4.34 -9.22 20.22
C THR A 343 5.41 -10.27 20.49
N LYS A 344 5.38 -11.39 19.76
CA LYS A 344 6.39 -12.44 19.88
C LYS A 344 7.80 -11.94 19.53
N GLN A 345 7.94 -11.09 18.52
CA GLN A 345 9.25 -10.67 18.02
C GLN A 345 9.79 -9.39 18.66
N LEU A 346 8.90 -8.49 19.11
CA LEU A 346 9.26 -7.17 19.61
C LEU A 346 8.85 -6.93 21.08
N GLY A 347 8.14 -7.87 21.72
CA GLY A 347 7.64 -7.74 23.10
C GLY A 347 6.24 -7.13 23.18
N SER A 348 5.68 -6.94 24.37
CA SER A 348 4.29 -6.46 24.53
C SER A 348 4.07 -4.99 24.17
N ASN A 349 5.14 -4.18 24.11
CA ASN A 349 5.08 -2.72 23.99
C ASN A 349 5.77 -2.19 22.71
N PHE A 350 5.80 -3.01 21.66
CA PHE A 350 6.49 -2.66 20.41
C PHE A 350 5.94 -1.42 19.72
#